data_AF-A0A836BZ40-F1
#
_entry.id   AF-A0A836BZ40-F1
#
_cell.length_a   1.000
_cell.length_b   1.000
_cell.length_c   1.000
_cell.angle_alpha   90.00
_cell.angle_beta   90.00
_cell.angle_gamma   90.00
#
_symmetry.space_group_name_H-M   'P 1'
#
loop_
_entity.id
_entity.type
_entity.pdbx_description
1 polymer ?
#
loop_
_entity_poly.entity_id
_entity_poly.type
_entity_poly.pdbx_seq_one_letter_code
_entity_poly.pdbx_strand_id
1 'polypeptide(L)'
;MVDLAITRERFAGSTVAELQAWLARAGVDTSKYGSDQAKTLDELLEEVSKQESILEFEGGKALRIVNVLSLHILNSRGQILFEDEQVLPDGRSRRRNVPVSEKMVVNEPWHVALHRAVAEELSSALPPDYQVQVDEGSHRVEVETSSSRSYPGLLTQYTLHRVKAHVTGIPDGPFSTTEERPGGQLLTRWIWKAPPAQEGQ
;
A
#
# COMPACT_ATOMS: atom_id res chain seq x y z
N MET A 1 13.25 -29.63 -21.93
CA MET A 1 12.36 -29.14 -20.87
C MET A 1 11.67 -27.93 -21.48
N VAL A 2 10.39 -28.05 -21.83
CA VAL A 2 9.67 -26.96 -22.51
C VAL A 2 9.41 -25.91 -21.46
N ASP A 3 10.00 -24.72 -21.64
CA ASP A 3 9.67 -23.54 -20.87
C ASP A 3 8.23 -23.17 -21.24
N LEU A 4 7.27 -23.67 -20.48
CA LEU A 4 5.87 -23.29 -20.60
C LEU A 4 5.81 -21.83 -20.14
N ALA A 5 5.97 -20.92 -21.10
CA ALA A 5 5.67 -19.51 -20.89
C ALA A 5 4.31 -19.45 -20.19
N ILE A 6 4.30 -19.04 -18.92
CA ILE A 6 3.06 -18.91 -18.17
C ILE A 6 2.27 -17.81 -18.88
N THR A 7 1.21 -18.19 -19.60
CA THR A 7 0.34 -17.24 -20.27
C THR A 7 -0.30 -16.36 -19.22
N ARG A 8 0.11 -15.09 -19.19
CA ARG A 8 -0.48 -14.06 -18.33
C ARG A 8 -1.59 -13.37 -19.11
N GLU A 9 -2.84 -13.59 -18.71
CA GLU A 9 -4.00 -12.88 -19.23
C GLU A 9 -4.34 -11.75 -18.26
N ARG A 10 -4.21 -10.50 -18.69
CA ARG A 10 -4.59 -9.32 -17.89
C ARG A 10 -6.10 -9.12 -17.91
N PHE A 11 -6.67 -8.73 -16.78
CA PHE A 11 -8.02 -8.17 -16.76
C PHE A 11 -8.05 -6.85 -17.54
N ALA A 12 -9.01 -6.70 -18.44
CA ALA A 12 -9.19 -5.50 -19.27
C ALA A 12 -10.65 -4.99 -19.27
N GLY A 13 -11.50 -5.53 -18.38
CA GLY A 13 -12.88 -5.07 -18.23
C GLY A 13 -12.95 -3.71 -17.54
N SER A 14 -14.12 -3.08 -17.63
CA SER A 14 -14.39 -1.75 -17.06
C SER A 14 -15.64 -1.70 -16.20
N THR A 15 -16.30 -2.86 -16.00
CA THR A 15 -17.51 -2.97 -15.17
C THR A 15 -17.31 -3.96 -14.03
N VAL A 16 -18.08 -3.78 -12.95
CA VAL A 16 -18.09 -4.71 -11.80
C VAL A 16 -18.52 -6.11 -12.22
N ALA A 17 -19.49 -6.22 -13.14
CA ALA A 17 -19.96 -7.51 -13.63
C ALA A 17 -18.87 -8.30 -14.37
N GLU A 18 -18.07 -7.62 -15.21
CA GLU A 18 -16.92 -8.25 -15.88
C GLU A 18 -15.85 -8.66 -14.88
N LEU A 19 -15.54 -7.79 -13.91
CA LEU A 19 -14.57 -8.09 -12.85
C LEU A 19 -15.00 -9.31 -12.03
N GLN A 20 -16.27 -9.37 -11.63
CA GLN A 20 -16.81 -10.50 -10.88
C GLN A 20 -16.75 -11.80 -11.69
N ALA A 21 -17.14 -11.77 -12.97
CA ALA A 21 -17.06 -12.93 -13.85
C ALA A 21 -15.61 -13.39 -14.05
N TRP A 22 -14.68 -12.45 -14.18
CA TRP A 22 -13.25 -12.74 -14.31
C TRP A 22 -12.70 -13.40 -13.03
N LEU A 23 -13.00 -12.87 -11.85
CA LEU A 23 -12.60 -13.46 -10.57
C LEU A 23 -13.19 -14.86 -10.36
N ALA A 24 -14.45 -15.06 -10.75
CA ALA A 24 -15.13 -16.35 -10.66
C ALA A 24 -14.48 -17.44 -11.53
N ARG A 25 -13.90 -17.09 -12.69
CA ARG A 25 -13.14 -18.04 -13.54
C ARG A 25 -11.94 -18.65 -12.81
N ALA A 26 -11.35 -17.94 -11.86
CA ALA A 26 -10.27 -18.43 -11.00
C ALA A 26 -10.74 -18.99 -9.65
N GLY A 27 -12.05 -19.14 -9.45
CA GLY A 27 -12.63 -19.66 -8.21
C GLY A 27 -12.52 -18.71 -7.01
N VAL A 28 -12.37 -17.40 -7.23
CA VAL A 28 -12.39 -16.41 -6.15
C VAL A 28 -13.84 -16.14 -5.74
N ASP A 29 -14.17 -16.43 -4.48
CA ASP A 29 -15.47 -16.10 -3.88
C ASP A 29 -15.50 -14.64 -3.40
N THR A 30 -16.29 -13.81 -4.08
CA THR A 30 -16.44 -12.38 -3.77
C THR A 30 -17.60 -12.09 -2.84
N SER A 31 -18.29 -13.09 -2.29
CA SER A 31 -19.48 -12.90 -1.43
C SER A 31 -19.22 -12.08 -0.17
N LYS A 32 -17.96 -12.04 0.29
CA LYS A 32 -17.51 -11.27 1.46
C LYS A 32 -17.07 -9.84 1.13
N TYR A 33 -17.01 -9.45 -0.14
CA TYR A 33 -16.54 -8.12 -0.51
C TYR A 33 -17.57 -7.06 -0.10
N GLY A 34 -17.11 -5.95 0.48
CA GLY A 34 -17.97 -4.92 1.06
C GLY A 34 -18.53 -5.24 2.45
N SER A 35 -18.09 -6.34 3.08
CA SER A 35 -18.44 -6.69 4.46
C SER A 35 -17.24 -6.56 5.40
N ASP A 36 -17.50 -6.28 6.68
CA ASP A 36 -16.49 -6.07 7.72
C ASP A 36 -15.40 -5.04 7.33
N GLN A 37 -14.19 -5.54 7.07
CA GLN A 37 -13.00 -4.77 6.68
C GLN A 37 -12.62 -4.99 5.21
N ALA A 38 -13.34 -5.86 4.50
CA ALA A 38 -13.10 -6.13 3.09
C ALA A 38 -13.63 -4.99 2.22
N LYS A 39 -12.87 -4.66 1.19
CA LYS A 39 -13.25 -3.69 0.16
C LYS A 39 -14.30 -4.29 -0.78
N THR A 40 -15.04 -3.42 -1.47
CA THR A 40 -16.04 -3.80 -2.48
C THR A 40 -15.38 -4.17 -3.81
N LEU A 41 -16.18 -4.74 -4.74
CA LEU A 41 -15.75 -4.92 -6.12
C LEU A 41 -15.56 -3.58 -6.84
N ASP A 42 -16.39 -2.57 -6.54
CA ASP A 42 -16.23 -1.22 -7.08
C ASP A 42 -14.88 -0.63 -6.68
N GLU A 43 -14.46 -0.78 -5.42
CA GLU A 43 -13.14 -0.31 -4.97
C GLU A 43 -12.00 -1.07 -5.67
N LEU A 44 -12.14 -2.39 -5.91
CA LEU A 44 -11.12 -3.14 -6.67
C LEU A 44 -11.04 -2.67 -8.12
N LEU A 45 -12.18 -2.46 -8.76
CA LEU A 45 -12.25 -1.96 -10.13
C LEU A 45 -11.65 -0.55 -10.21
N GLU A 46 -11.94 0.30 -9.22
CA GLU A 46 -11.36 1.63 -9.09
C GLU A 46 -9.84 1.54 -8.97
N GLU A 47 -9.31 0.67 -8.09
CA GLU A 47 -7.86 0.45 -7.94
C GLU A 47 -7.19 0.02 -9.26
N VAL A 48 -7.83 -0.85 -10.05
CA VAL A 48 -7.32 -1.26 -11.36
C VAL A 48 -7.39 -0.12 -12.36
N SER A 49 -8.50 0.62 -12.40
CA SER A 49 -8.69 1.76 -13.31
C SER A 49 -7.72 2.91 -13.05
N LYS A 50 -7.40 3.16 -11.76
CA LYS A 50 -6.39 4.12 -11.31
C LYS A 50 -4.95 3.60 -11.45
N GLN A 51 -4.79 2.38 -11.96
CA GLN A 51 -3.50 1.72 -12.12
C GLN A 51 -2.73 1.59 -10.80
N GLU A 52 -3.43 1.47 -9.67
CA GLU A 52 -2.83 1.18 -8.37
C GLU A 52 -2.63 -0.33 -8.16
N SER A 53 -3.26 -1.15 -9.01
CA SER A 53 -3.02 -2.58 -9.08
C SER A 53 -3.24 -3.11 -10.50
N ILE A 54 -2.64 -4.26 -10.79
CA ILE A 54 -2.88 -5.04 -12.00
C ILE A 54 -3.53 -6.36 -11.60
N LEU A 55 -4.50 -6.84 -12.36
CA LEU A 55 -5.05 -8.18 -12.22
C LEU A 55 -4.61 -9.04 -13.42
N GLU A 56 -3.99 -10.18 -13.14
CA GLU A 56 -3.55 -11.15 -14.15
C GLU A 56 -3.97 -12.56 -13.77
N PHE A 57 -4.20 -13.45 -14.75
CA PHE A 57 -4.19 -14.87 -14.48
C PHE A 57 -2.76 -15.41 -14.52
N GLU A 58 -2.38 -16.15 -13.49
CA GLU A 58 -1.13 -16.89 -13.44
C GLU A 58 -1.43 -18.34 -13.02
N GLY A 59 -1.13 -19.30 -13.90
CA GLY A 59 -1.39 -20.72 -13.62
C GLY A 59 -2.86 -21.04 -13.30
N GLY A 60 -3.81 -20.34 -13.92
CA GLY A 60 -5.25 -20.50 -13.70
C GLY A 60 -5.79 -19.84 -12.42
N LYS A 61 -4.95 -19.11 -11.68
CA LYS A 61 -5.35 -18.33 -10.51
C LYS A 61 -5.37 -16.84 -10.82
N ALA A 62 -6.33 -16.12 -10.25
CA ALA A 62 -6.33 -14.67 -10.28
C ALA A 62 -5.26 -14.13 -9.32
N LEU A 63 -4.36 -13.31 -9.85
CA LEU A 63 -3.30 -12.64 -9.13
C LEU A 63 -3.52 -11.13 -9.21
N ARG A 64 -3.55 -10.48 -8.05
CA ARG A 64 -3.47 -9.03 -7.93
C ARG A 64 -2.02 -8.63 -7.69
N ILE A 65 -1.46 -7.79 -8.55
CA ILE A 65 -0.09 -7.29 -8.44
C ILE A 65 -0.16 -5.84 -7.97
N VAL A 66 0.54 -5.54 -6.89
CA VAL A 66 0.62 -4.19 -6.30
C VAL A 66 2.06 -3.82 -6.07
N ASN A 67 2.46 -2.65 -6.58
CA ASN A 67 3.72 -2.04 -6.20
C ASN A 67 3.46 -1.09 -5.03
N VAL A 68 4.27 -1.18 -3.99
CA VAL A 68 4.09 -0.41 -2.76
C VAL A 68 5.42 0.20 -2.38
N LEU A 69 5.44 1.52 -2.21
CA LEU A 69 6.53 2.19 -1.51
C LEU A 69 6.39 1.91 -0.01
N SER A 70 7.49 1.52 0.63
CA SER A 70 7.60 1.44 2.09
C SER A 70 8.73 2.37 2.54
N LEU A 71 8.36 3.57 2.97
CA LEU A 71 9.28 4.64 3.36
C LEU A 71 9.60 4.55 4.85
N HIS A 72 10.86 4.26 5.14
CA HIS A 72 11.39 4.21 6.50
C HIS A 72 11.94 5.60 6.87
N ILE A 73 11.06 6.48 7.37
CA ILE A 73 11.49 7.78 7.90
C ILE A 73 12.23 7.57 9.21
N LEU A 74 13.45 8.10 9.32
CA LEU A 74 14.32 7.94 10.47
C LEU A 74 14.41 9.22 11.31
N ASN A 75 14.29 9.10 12.63
CA ASN A 75 14.64 10.18 13.56
C ASN A 75 16.11 10.11 14.00
N SER A 76 16.55 11.09 14.78
CA SER A 76 17.93 11.19 15.30
C SER A 76 18.36 10.02 16.20
N ARG A 77 17.41 9.24 16.72
CA ARG A 77 17.66 8.04 17.55
C ARG A 77 17.72 6.76 16.71
N GLY A 78 17.66 6.86 15.38
CA GLY A 78 17.62 5.70 14.48
C GLY A 78 16.31 4.91 14.53
N GLN A 79 15.24 5.49 15.09
CA GLN A 79 13.91 4.88 15.09
C GLN A 79 13.21 5.16 13.77
N ILE A 80 12.31 4.28 13.38
CA ILE A 80 11.47 4.40 12.18
C ILE A 80 10.09 4.91 12.58
N LEU A 81 9.51 5.78 11.76
CA LEU A 81 8.13 6.23 11.90
C LEU A 81 7.16 5.13 11.43
N PHE A 82 6.19 4.78 12.29
CA PHE A 82 5.17 3.80 12.00
C PHE A 82 3.77 4.40 12.12
N GLU A 83 2.91 4.03 11.17
CA GLU A 83 1.46 4.14 11.24
C GLU A 83 0.95 3.15 12.29
N ASP A 84 0.50 3.64 13.44
CA ASP A 84 0.02 2.79 14.54
C ASP A 84 -1.46 2.45 14.37
N GLU A 85 -2.26 3.49 14.16
CA GLU A 85 -3.71 3.44 14.15
C GLU A 85 -4.28 4.47 13.17
N GLN A 86 -5.34 4.09 12.48
CA GLN A 86 -6.16 4.99 11.66
C GLN A 86 -7.59 5.00 12.20
N VAL A 87 -8.18 6.19 12.28
CA VAL A 87 -9.62 6.37 12.51
C VAL A 87 -10.23 6.88 11.22
N LEU A 88 -11.10 6.06 10.63
CA LEU A 88 -11.80 6.34 9.38
C LEU A 88 -12.87 7.43 9.57
N PRO A 89 -13.36 8.07 8.49
CA PRO A 89 -14.43 9.06 8.56
C PRO A 89 -15.71 8.58 9.26
N ASP A 90 -15.99 7.27 9.20
CA ASP A 90 -17.14 6.64 9.87
C ASP A 90 -16.88 6.29 11.36
N GLY A 91 -15.72 6.67 11.90
CA GLY A 91 -15.31 6.43 13.28
C GLY A 91 -14.70 5.06 13.55
N ARG A 92 -14.68 4.13 12.57
CA ARG A 92 -14.02 2.84 12.74
C ARG A 92 -12.50 3.02 12.86
N SER A 93 -11.89 2.28 13.78
CA SER A 93 -10.43 2.26 13.95
C SER A 93 -9.79 1.00 13.34
N ARG A 94 -8.56 1.15 12.81
CA ARG A 94 -7.72 0.07 12.29
C ARG A 94 -6.29 0.21 12.80
N ARG A 95 -5.74 -0.87 13.36
CA ARG A 95 -4.30 -0.97 13.64
C ARG A 95 -3.55 -1.43 12.40
N ARG A 96 -2.43 -0.76 12.12
CA ARG A 96 -1.68 -0.94 10.87
C ARG A 96 -0.28 -1.45 11.14
N ASN A 97 0.44 -0.80 12.06
CA ASN A 97 1.79 -1.18 12.48
C ASN A 97 2.74 -1.38 11.28
N VAL A 98 2.68 -0.46 10.33
CA VAL A 98 3.56 -0.43 9.14
C VAL A 98 4.29 0.92 9.07
N PRO A 99 5.46 0.99 8.40
CA PRO A 99 6.03 2.28 8.00
C PRO A 99 5.08 3.06 7.08
N VAL A 100 5.41 4.32 6.78
CA VAL A 100 4.71 5.10 5.75
C VAL A 100 4.67 4.27 4.46
N SER A 101 3.47 3.91 4.01
CA SER A 101 3.27 2.95 2.93
C SER A 101 2.30 3.50 1.90
N GLU A 102 2.71 3.52 0.64
CA GLU A 102 1.95 4.14 -0.44
C GLU A 102 1.86 3.20 -1.65
N LYS A 103 0.67 3.02 -2.21
CA LYS A 103 0.53 2.24 -3.45
C LYS A 103 1.10 3.06 -4.58
N MET A 104 1.96 2.44 -5.37
CA MET A 104 2.55 3.08 -6.55
C MET A 104 1.62 2.86 -7.74
N VAL A 105 1.46 3.91 -8.55
CA VAL A 105 0.80 3.80 -9.85
C VAL A 105 1.68 2.95 -10.78
N VAL A 106 1.09 2.19 -11.71
CA VAL A 106 1.85 1.38 -12.66
C VAL A 106 2.88 2.24 -13.41
N ASN A 107 4.13 1.79 -13.38
CA ASN A 107 5.31 2.48 -13.94
C ASN A 107 5.66 3.83 -13.27
N GLU A 108 5.07 4.16 -12.12
CA GLU A 108 5.47 5.31 -11.31
C GLU A 108 6.88 5.09 -10.74
N PRO A 109 7.83 6.03 -10.93
CA PRO A 109 9.11 5.97 -10.24
C PRO A 109 8.90 6.08 -8.72
N TRP A 110 9.64 5.29 -7.95
CA TRP A 110 9.47 5.26 -6.49
C TRP A 110 9.75 6.63 -5.82
N HIS A 111 10.58 7.49 -6.41
CA HIS A 111 10.78 8.88 -5.95
C HIS A 111 9.51 9.71 -6.01
N VAL A 112 8.70 9.54 -7.06
CA VAL A 112 7.44 10.27 -7.22
C VAL A 112 6.45 9.81 -6.15
N ALA A 113 6.31 8.50 -5.98
CA ALA A 113 5.49 7.92 -4.92
C ALA A 113 5.97 8.36 -3.53
N LEU A 114 7.28 8.54 -3.32
CA LEU A 114 7.86 8.97 -2.05
C LEU A 114 7.46 10.39 -1.68
N HIS A 115 7.60 11.34 -2.61
CA HIS A 115 7.19 12.71 -2.33
C HIS A 115 5.67 12.82 -2.16
N ARG A 116 4.90 12.06 -2.94
CA ARG A 116 3.44 11.97 -2.80
C ARG A 116 3.05 11.40 -1.43
N ALA A 117 3.66 10.31 -0.99
CA ALA A 117 3.40 9.70 0.31
C ALA A 117 3.65 10.68 1.47
N VAL A 118 4.77 11.41 1.46
CA VAL A 118 5.06 12.41 2.50
C VAL A 118 4.04 13.55 2.47
N ALA A 119 3.65 14.02 1.29
CA ALA A 119 2.68 15.10 1.15
C ALA A 119 1.27 14.69 1.59
N GLU A 120 0.79 13.51 1.18
CA GLU A 120 -0.56 13.03 1.47
C GLU A 120 -0.70 12.64 2.95
N GLU A 121 0.27 11.91 3.50
CA GLU A 121 0.15 11.31 4.84
C GLU A 121 0.62 12.22 5.97
N LEU A 122 1.60 13.11 5.72
CA LEU A 122 2.32 13.82 6.79
C LEU A 122 2.19 15.34 6.76
N SER A 123 1.74 15.95 5.65
CA SER A 123 1.78 17.40 5.47
C SER A 123 1.09 18.20 6.58
N SER A 124 -0.01 17.69 7.17
CA SER A 124 -0.72 18.37 8.25
C SER A 124 0.09 18.51 9.55
N ALA A 125 1.20 17.78 9.67
CA ALA A 125 2.12 17.81 10.81
C ALA A 125 3.51 18.36 10.44
N LEU A 126 3.71 18.82 9.20
CA LEU A 126 4.98 19.32 8.69
C LEU A 126 4.92 20.84 8.43
N PRO A 127 6.03 21.57 8.58
CA PRO A 127 6.10 22.96 8.15
C PRO A 127 6.05 23.05 6.61
N PRO A 128 5.59 24.16 6.01
CA PRO A 128 5.46 24.28 4.55
C PRO A 128 6.76 24.09 3.75
N ASP A 129 7.91 24.34 4.37
CA ASP A 129 9.25 24.27 3.78
C ASP A 129 10.02 22.98 4.14
N TYR A 130 9.31 21.94 4.62
CA TYR A 130 9.90 20.64 4.91
C TYR A 130 10.73 20.11 3.72
N GLN A 131 11.78 19.37 4.05
CA GLN A 131 12.69 18.75 3.09
C GLN A 131 12.73 17.25 3.36
N VAL A 132 12.82 16.48 2.28
CA VAL A 132 13.01 15.02 2.36
C VAL A 132 14.42 14.69 1.87
N GLN A 133 15.24 14.17 2.76
CA GLN A 133 16.59 13.70 2.47
C GLN A 133 16.56 12.18 2.34
N VAL A 134 16.67 11.68 1.11
CA VAL A 134 16.58 10.26 0.80
C VAL A 134 17.96 9.61 0.85
N ASP A 135 18.06 8.44 1.48
CA ASP A 135 19.22 7.56 1.37
C ASP A 135 19.03 6.63 0.17
N GLU A 136 19.43 7.10 -1.01
CA GLU A 136 19.32 6.37 -2.29
C GLU A 136 19.93 4.97 -2.20
N GLY A 137 21.04 4.80 -1.48
CA GLY A 137 21.75 3.53 -1.32
C GLY A 137 21.00 2.51 -0.48
N SER A 138 19.95 2.92 0.22
CA SER A 138 19.10 2.02 1.01
C SER A 138 17.94 1.40 0.24
N HIS A 139 17.71 1.85 -1.01
CA HIS A 139 16.62 1.34 -1.84
C HIS A 139 16.80 -0.15 -2.11
N ARG A 140 15.76 -0.93 -1.81
CA ARG A 140 15.69 -2.35 -2.14
C ARG A 140 14.27 -2.75 -2.50
N VAL A 141 14.16 -3.81 -3.30
CA VAL A 141 12.88 -4.37 -3.72
C VAL A 141 12.73 -5.75 -3.11
N GLU A 142 11.61 -5.97 -2.43
CA GLU A 142 11.21 -7.26 -1.87
C GLU A 142 9.89 -7.69 -2.51
N VAL A 143 9.76 -8.96 -2.90
CA VAL A 143 8.52 -9.49 -3.47
C VAL A 143 7.95 -10.53 -2.52
N GLU A 144 6.69 -10.34 -2.12
CA GLU A 144 5.97 -11.28 -1.27
C GLU A 144 4.62 -11.61 -1.89
N THR A 145 4.13 -12.84 -1.68
CA THR A 145 2.81 -13.27 -2.15
C THR A 145 1.98 -13.76 -0.98
N SER A 146 0.78 -13.21 -0.82
CA SER A 146 -0.14 -13.58 0.26
C SER A 146 -1.60 -13.37 -0.15
N SER A 147 -2.55 -13.86 0.66
CA SER A 147 -3.96 -13.52 0.47
C SER A 147 -4.23 -12.09 0.93
N SER A 148 -4.93 -11.31 0.11
CA SER A 148 -5.28 -9.94 0.48
C SER A 148 -6.29 -9.90 1.63
N ARG A 149 -5.99 -9.08 2.65
CA ARG A 149 -6.97 -8.76 3.71
C ARG A 149 -8.14 -7.94 3.18
N SER A 150 -7.88 -7.03 2.25
CA SER A 150 -8.90 -6.18 1.63
C SER A 150 -9.77 -6.96 0.64
N TYR A 151 -9.23 -8.02 0.03
CA TYR A 151 -9.89 -8.84 -0.98
C TYR A 151 -9.73 -10.32 -0.61
N PRO A 152 -10.48 -10.83 0.38
CA PRO A 152 -10.32 -12.20 0.86
C PRO A 152 -10.44 -13.23 -0.26
N GLY A 153 -9.51 -14.19 -0.32
CA GLY A 153 -9.49 -15.22 -1.38
C GLY A 153 -8.77 -14.79 -2.67
N LEU A 154 -8.46 -13.51 -2.85
CA LEU A 154 -7.64 -13.05 -3.97
C LEU A 154 -6.15 -13.11 -3.61
N LEU A 155 -5.40 -13.91 -4.36
CA LEU A 155 -3.94 -13.98 -4.25
C LEU A 155 -3.36 -12.63 -4.66
N THR A 156 -2.44 -12.10 -3.85
CA THR A 156 -1.81 -10.81 -4.11
C THR A 156 -0.30 -10.94 -4.04
N GLN A 157 0.38 -10.47 -5.08
CA GLN A 157 1.82 -10.25 -5.09
C GLN A 157 2.09 -8.77 -4.78
N TYR A 158 2.82 -8.53 -3.69
CA TYR A 158 3.30 -7.21 -3.33
C TYR A 158 4.76 -7.08 -3.75
N THR A 159 5.05 -6.07 -4.56
CA THR A 159 6.42 -5.61 -4.84
C THR A 159 6.69 -4.41 -3.95
N LEU A 160 7.44 -4.60 -2.89
CA LEU A 160 7.73 -3.59 -1.88
C LEU A 160 9.04 -2.85 -2.22
N HIS A 161 8.93 -1.58 -2.58
CA HIS A 161 10.06 -0.66 -2.74
C HIS A 161 10.38 -0.05 -1.38
N ARG A 162 11.37 -0.59 -0.68
CA ARG A 162 11.78 -0.08 0.64
C ARG A 162 12.91 0.92 0.48
N VAL A 163 12.79 2.07 1.14
CA VAL A 163 13.83 3.11 1.14
C VAL A 163 13.81 3.89 2.45
N LYS A 164 14.96 4.37 2.90
CA LYS A 164 15.12 5.21 4.09
C LYS A 164 15.17 6.68 3.72
N ALA A 165 14.62 7.53 4.58
CA ALA A 165 14.73 8.97 4.44
C ALA A 165 14.72 9.69 5.80
N HIS A 166 15.12 10.95 5.80
CA HIS A 166 14.90 11.90 6.88
C HIS A 166 13.96 13.01 6.38
N VAL A 167 13.02 13.44 7.22
CA VAL A 167 12.09 14.53 6.91
C VAL A 167 12.29 15.64 7.93
N THR A 168 12.55 16.87 7.48
CA THR A 168 12.74 18.00 8.38
C THR A 168 11.43 18.48 8.99
N GLY A 169 11.46 18.97 10.23
CA GLY A 169 10.29 19.52 10.90
C GLY A 169 9.24 18.49 11.37
N ILE A 170 9.49 17.18 11.18
CA ILE A 170 8.62 16.13 11.69
C ILE A 170 8.69 16.05 13.23
N PRO A 171 7.57 15.80 13.94
CA PRO A 171 7.60 15.70 15.40
C PRO A 171 8.47 14.55 15.94
N ASP A 172 9.28 14.82 16.96
CA ASP A 172 10.19 13.84 17.60
C ASP A 172 9.50 12.77 18.48
N GLY A 173 8.25 13.04 18.85
CA GLY A 173 7.38 12.16 19.64
C GLY A 173 6.19 11.63 18.82
N PRO A 174 5.29 10.85 19.44
CA PRO A 174 4.02 10.48 18.81
C PRO A 174 3.23 11.70 18.35
N PHE A 175 2.63 11.62 17.17
CA PHE A 175 1.78 12.68 16.61
C PHE A 175 0.63 12.10 15.79
N SER A 176 -0.27 12.95 15.33
CA SER A 176 -1.34 12.58 14.42
C SER A 176 -1.38 13.50 13.21
N THR A 177 -1.84 12.96 12.08
CA THR A 177 -2.12 13.70 10.85
C THR A 177 -3.56 13.48 10.43
N THR A 178 -4.07 14.41 9.62
CA THR A 178 -5.41 14.34 9.05
C THR A 178 -5.33 14.41 7.53
N GLU A 179 -6.08 13.55 6.85
CA GLU A 179 -6.23 13.55 5.40
C GLU A 179 -7.72 13.66 5.03
N GLU A 180 -8.05 14.51 4.06
CA GLU A 180 -9.42 14.62 3.55
C GLU A 180 -9.78 13.40 2.70
N ARG A 181 -10.88 12.74 3.03
CA ARG A 181 -11.42 11.60 2.29
C ARG A 181 -12.91 11.83 1.97
N PRO A 182 -13.48 11.09 1.00
CA PRO A 182 -14.94 11.08 0.84
C PRO A 182 -15.62 10.71 2.17
N GLY A 183 -16.51 11.58 2.64
CA GLY A 183 -17.25 11.38 3.90
C GLY A 183 -16.60 11.95 5.16
N GLY A 184 -15.41 12.57 5.07
CA GLY A 184 -14.78 13.27 6.19
C GLY A 184 -13.27 13.05 6.27
N GLN A 185 -12.69 13.24 7.45
CA GLN A 185 -11.25 13.13 7.64
C GLN A 185 -10.84 11.73 8.09
N LEU A 186 -9.74 11.24 7.52
CA LEU A 186 -8.95 10.14 8.05
C LEU A 186 -7.97 10.71 9.07
N LEU A 187 -8.01 10.23 10.30
CA LEU A 187 -7.01 10.56 11.32
C LEU A 187 -6.01 9.42 11.43
N THR A 188 -4.73 9.70 11.23
CA THR A 188 -3.65 8.71 11.37
C THR A 188 -2.79 9.05 12.58
N ARG A 189 -2.54 8.07 13.45
CA ARG A 189 -1.64 8.16 14.59
C ARG A 189 -0.28 7.55 14.24
N TRP A 190 0.78 8.31 14.47
CA TRP A 190 2.15 7.94 14.17
C TRP A 190 2.98 7.77 15.44
N ILE A 191 3.83 6.75 15.47
CA ILE A 191 4.78 6.50 16.56
C ILE A 191 6.15 6.08 16.06
N TRP A 192 7.19 6.49 16.80
CA TRP A 192 8.56 6.08 16.54
C TRP A 192 8.86 4.73 17.19
N LYS A 193 9.38 3.78 16.41
CA LYS A 193 9.75 2.44 16.87
C LYS A 193 11.20 2.13 16.55
N ALA A 194 11.86 1.35 17.40
CA ALA A 194 13.15 0.78 17.04
C ALA A 194 13.01 -0.04 15.74
N PRO A 195 14.03 -0.05 14.87
CA PRO A 195 13.99 -0.93 13.70
C PRO A 195 13.75 -2.38 14.13
N PRO A 196 12.98 -3.15 13.34
CA PRO A 196 12.92 -4.60 13.57
C PRO A 196 14.35 -5.14 13.57
N ALA A 197 14.63 -6.08 14.48
CA ALA A 197 15.92 -6.76 14.49
C ALA A 197 16.19 -7.29 13.08
N GLN A 198 17.39 -7.03 12.55
CA GLN A 198 17.78 -7.66 11.29
C GLN A 198 17.80 -9.17 11.56
N GLU A 199 16.89 -9.91 10.95
CA GLU A 199 17.06 -11.35 10.82
C GLU A 199 18.37 -11.55 10.05
N GLY A 200 19.30 -12.27 10.68
CA GLY A 200 20.65 -12.46 10.16
C GLY A 200 20.62 -12.98 8.72
N GLN A 201 21.51 -12.43 7.90
CA GLN A 201 21.86 -12.97 6.59
C GLN A 201 22.28 -14.43 6.67
#